data_AF-A0AAU6MM75-F1
#
_entry.id   AF-A0AAU6MM75-F1
#
_cell.length_a   1.000
_cell.length_b   1.000
_cell.length_c   1.000
_cell.angle_alpha   90.00
_cell.angle_beta   90.00
_cell.angle_gamma   90.00
#
_symmetry.space_group_name_H-M   'P 1'
#
loop_
_entity.id
_entity.type
_entity.pdbx_description
1 polymer ?
#
loop_
_entity_poly.entity_id
_entity_poly.type
_entity_poly.pdbx_seq_one_letter_code
_entity_poly.pdbx_strand_id
1 'polypeptide(L)'
;MNGEEPRGGTGEGELDPVRRAAFAQELMRALAAHCPGSRAELRGSLARGTADAYSDIDLAWTVPGDRFDACLASVREVLEAVRPLDSLRTDPESRNSRERRLVFAAFRGLPLFWRVDLEIAASPAARGEGHFAAHGDDWSPYASALANAVAATKAVLRGQPQNAQGLLERGLRRAGAPDGPSGRWFDDICRLAETAAVREPGLGPLADRVLRLAGSHLVQLLWWTFPAGVRERVDELVLAGRDIQAVHAMRESGIEPRPDLHMCMDVLTGRHRALAHRMPPPPRRDVDTLAAAAGALPRDPVAVEAVWDGDTRGWIVVLTAVLARPWEGVALADFRIGAAGTGEAARTGRELAERLGVPFRFAGPDEPDMDAPRWWDGRD
;
A
#
# COMPACT_ATOMS: atom_id res chain seq x y z
N MET A 1 17.61 26.20 -23.98
CA MET A 1 16.73 25.03 -24.19
C MET A 1 16.93 24.11 -23.01
N ASN A 2 16.17 24.34 -21.94
CA ASN A 2 16.18 23.50 -20.75
C ASN A 2 15.01 22.53 -20.89
N GLY A 3 15.32 21.31 -21.29
CA GLY A 3 14.37 20.20 -21.25
C GLY A 3 14.34 19.65 -19.83
N GLU A 4 13.42 20.14 -19.00
CA GLU A 4 12.95 19.37 -17.86
C GLU A 4 12.08 18.23 -18.41
N GLU A 5 12.61 17.01 -18.34
CA GLU A 5 11.80 15.82 -18.49
C GLU A 5 10.67 15.83 -17.46
N PRO A 6 9.41 15.59 -17.87
CA PRO A 6 8.33 15.51 -16.92
C PRO A 6 8.57 14.28 -16.04
N ARG A 7 8.84 14.51 -14.75
CA ARG A 7 8.81 13.47 -13.73
C ARG A 7 7.48 12.75 -13.87
N GLY A 8 7.54 11.51 -14.36
CA GLY A 8 6.42 10.59 -14.43
C GLY A 8 5.95 10.27 -13.02
N GLY A 9 5.13 11.15 -12.46
CA GLY A 9 4.34 10.87 -11.28
C GLY A 9 3.39 9.73 -11.63
N THR A 10 3.68 8.54 -11.10
CA THR A 10 2.75 7.42 -11.06
C THR A 10 1.45 7.92 -10.43
N GLY A 11 0.46 8.23 -11.27
CA GLY A 11 -0.84 8.79 -10.91
C GLY A 11 -1.76 7.86 -10.11
N GLU A 12 -1.20 7.01 -9.26
CA GLU A 12 -1.88 6.29 -8.17
C GLU A 12 -1.59 7.06 -6.89
N GLY A 13 -2.21 8.25 -6.79
CA GLY A 13 -1.94 9.22 -5.73
C GLY A 13 -2.25 8.68 -4.34
N GLU A 14 -1.43 9.12 -3.38
CA GLU A 14 -1.62 9.02 -1.94
C GLU A 14 -3.11 9.01 -1.53
N LEU A 15 -3.50 8.04 -0.71
CA LEU A 15 -4.86 7.88 -0.20
C LEU A 15 -5.18 8.94 0.86
N ASP A 16 -5.14 10.21 0.46
CA ASP A 16 -5.41 11.36 1.31
C ASP A 16 -6.92 11.57 1.51
N PRO A 17 -7.46 11.38 2.73
CA PRO A 17 -8.87 11.60 3.01
C PRO A 17 -9.34 13.04 2.74
N VAL A 18 -8.45 14.04 2.87
CA VAL A 18 -8.77 15.45 2.63
C VAL A 18 -9.02 15.67 1.14
N ARG A 19 -8.12 15.18 0.27
CA ARG A 19 -8.32 15.19 -1.18
C ARG A 19 -9.60 14.48 -1.60
N ARG A 20 -9.92 13.32 -1.01
CA ARG A 20 -11.19 12.62 -1.31
C ARG A 20 -12.41 13.45 -0.93
N ALA A 21 -12.40 14.05 0.26
CA ALA A 21 -13.51 14.85 0.76
C ALA A 21 -13.73 16.10 -0.12
N ALA A 22 -12.65 16.78 -0.52
CA ALA A 22 -12.72 17.92 -1.44
C ALA A 22 -13.33 17.52 -2.79
N PHE A 23 -12.89 16.39 -3.36
CA PHE A 23 -13.45 15.87 -4.61
C PHE A 23 -14.95 15.53 -4.50
N ALA A 24 -15.37 14.90 -3.39
CA ALA A 24 -16.79 14.61 -3.16
C ALA A 24 -17.64 15.91 -3.05
N GLN A 25 -17.09 16.96 -2.43
CA GLN A 25 -17.74 18.28 -2.38
C GLN A 25 -17.85 18.95 -3.75
N GLU A 26 -16.83 18.82 -4.61
CA GLU A 26 -16.89 19.32 -5.99
C GLU A 26 -17.99 18.62 -6.80
N LEU A 27 -18.10 17.29 -6.69
CA LEU A 27 -19.18 16.53 -7.33
C LEU A 27 -20.56 16.98 -6.84
N MET A 28 -20.76 17.11 -5.52
CA MET A 28 -22.04 17.57 -4.97
C MET A 28 -22.40 18.99 -5.46
N ARG A 29 -21.42 19.90 -5.53
CA ARG A 29 -21.64 21.25 -6.06
C ARG A 29 -22.04 21.22 -7.54
N ALA A 30 -21.38 20.41 -8.36
CA ALA A 30 -21.71 20.28 -9.77
C ALA A 30 -23.12 19.69 -9.99
N LEU A 31 -23.47 18.63 -9.27
CA LEU A 31 -24.80 18.00 -9.33
C LEU A 31 -25.91 18.99 -8.91
N ALA A 32 -25.73 19.69 -7.79
CA ALA A 32 -26.69 20.67 -7.30
C ALA A 32 -26.83 21.89 -8.24
N ALA A 33 -25.72 22.36 -8.83
CA ALA A 33 -25.74 23.47 -9.77
C ALA A 33 -26.40 23.12 -11.10
N HIS A 34 -26.28 21.87 -11.55
CA HIS A 34 -26.84 21.42 -12.82
C HIS A 34 -28.37 21.41 -12.84
N CYS A 35 -29.02 21.02 -11.75
CA CYS A 35 -30.48 20.95 -11.67
C CYS A 35 -31.04 21.86 -10.57
N PRO A 36 -31.58 23.05 -10.92
CA PRO A 36 -32.25 23.92 -9.95
C PRO A 36 -33.39 23.18 -9.23
N GLY A 37 -33.44 23.32 -7.91
CA GLY A 37 -34.40 22.60 -7.05
C GLY A 37 -33.98 21.18 -6.68
N SER A 38 -32.83 20.70 -7.15
CA SER A 38 -32.23 19.44 -6.69
C SER A 38 -31.38 19.62 -5.42
N ARG A 39 -31.04 18.50 -4.78
CA ARG A 39 -30.15 18.44 -3.63
C ARG A 39 -29.18 17.29 -3.79
N ALA A 40 -27.88 17.56 -3.59
CA ALA A 40 -26.84 16.55 -3.55
C ALA A 40 -26.29 16.41 -2.13
N GLU A 41 -26.09 15.17 -1.67
CA GLU A 41 -25.66 14.87 -0.30
C GLU A 41 -24.67 13.71 -0.25
N LEU A 42 -23.79 13.74 0.75
CA LEU A 42 -23.00 12.57 1.13
C LEU A 42 -23.90 11.50 1.73
N ARG A 43 -23.54 10.25 1.47
CA ARG A 43 -24.09 9.06 2.13
C ARG A 43 -22.97 8.21 2.71
N GLY A 44 -23.35 7.06 3.26
CA GLY A 44 -22.41 6.05 3.68
C GLY A 44 -21.42 6.52 4.74
N SER A 45 -20.18 6.02 4.62
CA SER A 45 -19.14 6.24 5.62
C SER A 45 -18.65 7.68 5.70
N LEU A 46 -18.64 8.41 4.58
CA LEU A 46 -18.25 9.82 4.54
C LEU A 46 -19.24 10.69 5.31
N ALA A 47 -20.54 10.48 5.09
CA ALA A 47 -21.59 11.23 5.81
C ALA A 47 -21.56 10.98 7.33
N ARG A 48 -21.22 9.76 7.75
CA ARG A 48 -21.15 9.38 9.18
C ARG A 48 -19.83 9.75 9.86
N GLY A 49 -18.84 10.23 9.12
CA GLY A 49 -17.50 10.49 9.66
C GLY A 49 -16.73 9.21 10.05
N THR A 50 -17.12 8.05 9.53
CA THR A 50 -16.46 6.75 9.82
C THR A 50 -15.65 6.24 8.64
N ALA A 51 -15.31 7.11 7.69
CA ALA A 51 -14.58 6.75 6.48
C ALA A 51 -13.10 6.54 6.77
N ASP A 52 -12.52 5.49 6.21
CA ASP A 52 -11.07 5.25 6.22
C ASP A 52 -10.46 5.63 4.87
N ALA A 53 -9.16 5.41 4.67
CA ALA A 53 -8.46 5.72 3.43
C ALA A 53 -9.01 4.97 2.19
N TYR A 54 -9.68 3.83 2.40
CA TYR A 54 -10.17 2.93 1.36
C TYR A 54 -11.66 3.08 1.06
N SER A 55 -12.39 3.92 1.81
CA SER A 55 -13.82 4.12 1.58
C SER A 55 -14.13 4.70 0.20
N ASP A 56 -15.15 4.14 -0.43
CA ASP A 56 -15.80 4.69 -1.62
C ASP A 56 -16.49 6.03 -1.30
N ILE A 57 -16.97 6.72 -2.33
CA ILE A 57 -17.69 7.98 -2.21
C ILE A 57 -19.17 7.71 -2.53
N ASP A 58 -19.99 7.59 -1.49
CA ASP A 58 -21.43 7.42 -1.64
C ASP A 58 -22.12 8.80 -1.72
N LEU A 59 -22.87 9.05 -2.79
CA LEU A 59 -23.61 10.29 -3.01
C LEU A 59 -25.09 9.99 -3.26
N ALA A 60 -25.97 10.90 -2.80
CA ALA A 60 -27.37 10.94 -3.20
C ALA A 60 -27.65 12.27 -3.91
N TRP A 61 -28.29 12.21 -5.07
CA TRP A 61 -28.78 13.35 -5.83
C TRP A 61 -30.30 13.24 -5.99
N THR A 62 -31.02 14.00 -5.18
CA THR A 62 -32.48 14.08 -5.26
C THR A 62 -32.87 15.20 -6.21
N VAL A 63 -33.60 14.87 -7.27
CA VAL A 63 -34.00 15.80 -8.33
C VAL A 63 -35.52 15.93 -8.40
N PRO A 64 -36.06 17.06 -8.90
CA PRO A 64 -37.47 17.19 -9.22
C PRO A 64 -37.94 16.06 -10.14
N GLY A 65 -39.08 15.44 -9.83
CA GLY A 65 -39.54 14.24 -10.55
C GLY A 65 -39.79 14.45 -12.05
N ASP A 66 -40.20 15.65 -12.45
CA ASP A 66 -40.37 16.07 -13.85
C ASP A 66 -39.02 16.26 -14.59
N ARG A 67 -37.91 16.36 -13.86
CA ARG A 67 -36.56 16.52 -14.41
C ARG A 67 -35.71 15.26 -14.32
N PHE A 68 -36.26 14.17 -13.77
CA PHE A 68 -35.51 12.93 -13.52
C PHE A 68 -34.82 12.39 -14.78
N ASP A 69 -35.57 12.21 -15.87
CA ASP A 69 -35.02 11.66 -17.11
C ASP A 69 -33.96 12.59 -17.74
N ALA A 70 -34.14 13.91 -17.66
CA ALA A 70 -33.15 14.89 -18.15
C ALA A 70 -31.86 14.88 -17.30
N CYS A 71 -31.98 14.73 -15.99
CA CYS A 71 -30.84 14.61 -15.07
C CYS A 71 -30.07 13.31 -15.31
N LEU A 72 -30.77 12.20 -15.58
CA LEU A 72 -30.13 10.93 -15.94
C LEU A 72 -29.37 11.03 -17.25
N ALA A 73 -29.95 11.66 -18.29
CA ALA A 73 -29.29 11.83 -19.58
C ALA A 73 -28.02 12.68 -19.48
N SER A 74 -27.98 13.63 -18.53
CA SER A 74 -26.88 14.58 -18.37
C SER A 74 -25.83 14.14 -17.35
N VAL A 75 -26.04 13.01 -16.64
CA VAL A 75 -25.17 12.61 -15.51
C VAL A 75 -23.71 12.47 -15.94
N ARG A 76 -23.45 11.88 -17.11
CA ARG A 76 -22.08 11.74 -17.65
C ARG A 76 -21.41 13.09 -17.81
N GLU A 77 -22.08 14.02 -18.47
CA GLU A 77 -21.57 15.37 -18.73
C GLU A 77 -21.26 16.11 -17.42
N VAL A 78 -22.17 16.04 -16.45
CA VAL A 78 -22.00 16.70 -15.14
C VAL A 78 -20.78 16.16 -14.39
N LEU A 79 -20.59 14.83 -14.41
CA LEU A 79 -19.44 14.22 -13.76
C LEU A 79 -18.13 14.53 -14.51
N GLU A 80 -18.13 14.45 -15.84
CA GLU A 80 -16.97 14.74 -16.69
C GLU A 80 -16.52 16.21 -16.60
N ALA A 81 -17.45 17.13 -16.35
CA ALA A 81 -17.15 18.55 -16.10
C ALA A 81 -16.31 18.77 -14.83
N VAL A 82 -16.44 17.90 -13.83
CA VAL A 82 -15.59 17.95 -12.62
C VAL A 82 -14.26 17.28 -12.89
N ARG A 83 -14.28 16.08 -13.47
CA ARG A 83 -13.08 15.30 -13.78
C ARG A 83 -13.39 14.27 -14.86
N PRO A 84 -12.44 13.96 -15.78
CA PRO A 84 -12.66 12.93 -16.79
C PRO A 84 -13.00 11.57 -16.18
N LEU A 85 -14.04 10.93 -16.71
CA LEU A 85 -14.43 9.57 -16.35
C LEU A 85 -13.52 8.54 -17.02
N ASP A 86 -13.21 7.48 -16.28
CA ASP A 86 -12.68 6.24 -16.85
C ASP A 86 -13.82 5.24 -17.12
N SER A 87 -14.88 5.25 -16.31
CA SER A 87 -16.07 4.40 -16.54
C SER A 87 -17.32 4.97 -15.87
N LEU A 88 -18.48 4.69 -16.45
CA LEU A 88 -19.80 5.04 -15.91
C LEU A 88 -20.79 3.91 -16.17
N ARG A 89 -21.23 3.23 -15.11
CA ARG A 89 -22.07 2.03 -15.22
C ARG A 89 -23.34 2.18 -14.41
N THR A 90 -24.47 1.82 -15.02
CA THR A 90 -25.76 1.79 -14.32
C THR A 90 -25.96 0.43 -13.67
N ASP A 91 -26.39 0.43 -12.42
CA ASP A 91 -26.75 -0.78 -11.70
C ASP A 91 -27.93 -1.51 -12.38
N PRO A 92 -27.81 -2.81 -12.68
CA PRO A 92 -28.82 -3.54 -13.46
C PRO A 92 -30.14 -3.74 -12.69
N GLU A 93 -30.12 -3.74 -11.36
CA GLU A 93 -31.32 -3.93 -10.54
C GLU A 93 -32.18 -2.67 -10.51
N SER A 94 -31.54 -1.51 -10.45
CA SER A 94 -32.20 -0.20 -10.46
C SER A 94 -32.28 0.43 -11.85
N ARG A 95 -31.89 -0.26 -12.94
CA ARG A 95 -31.87 0.31 -14.30
C ARG A 95 -33.24 0.71 -14.86
N ASN A 96 -34.33 0.15 -14.32
CA ASN A 96 -35.69 0.38 -14.81
C ASN A 96 -36.58 1.26 -13.90
N SER A 97 -36.24 1.43 -12.62
CA SER A 97 -36.98 2.28 -11.65
C SER A 97 -37.05 3.79 -11.95
N ARG A 98 -38.22 4.39 -12.16
CA ARG A 98 -38.33 5.86 -12.31
C ARG A 98 -38.13 6.66 -11.03
N GLU A 99 -38.05 5.97 -9.90
CA GLU A 99 -37.94 6.61 -8.58
C GLU A 99 -36.48 6.73 -8.14
N ARG A 100 -35.65 5.78 -8.57
CA ARG A 100 -34.27 5.64 -8.12
C ARG A 100 -33.40 4.94 -9.16
N ARG A 101 -32.25 5.51 -9.45
CA ARG A 101 -31.17 4.91 -10.26
C ARG A 101 -29.89 4.91 -9.45
N LEU A 102 -29.14 3.81 -9.48
CA LEU A 102 -27.80 3.76 -8.93
C LEU A 102 -26.79 3.69 -10.09
N VAL A 103 -25.81 4.58 -10.05
CA VAL A 103 -24.74 4.68 -11.05
C VAL A 103 -23.40 4.61 -10.34
N PHE A 104 -22.48 3.82 -10.92
CA PHE A 104 -21.10 3.67 -10.45
C PHE A 104 -20.17 4.40 -11.40
N ALA A 105 -19.40 5.37 -10.87
CA ALA A 105 -18.43 6.13 -11.63
C ALA A 105 -17.01 5.90 -11.12
N ALA A 106 -16.06 5.76 -12.05
CA ALA A 106 -14.64 5.81 -11.78
C ALA A 106 -14.01 6.93 -12.60
N PHE A 107 -13.06 7.65 -12.02
CA PHE A 107 -12.46 8.83 -12.61
C PHE A 107 -10.98 8.63 -12.90
N ARG A 108 -10.51 9.29 -13.96
CA ARG A 108 -9.11 9.26 -14.36
C ARG A 108 -8.22 9.90 -13.29
N GLY A 109 -7.11 9.24 -12.99
CA GLY A 109 -6.12 9.72 -12.01
C GLY A 109 -6.63 9.78 -10.58
N LEU A 110 -7.72 9.06 -10.26
CA LEU A 110 -8.12 8.77 -8.88
C LEU A 110 -7.78 7.32 -8.51
N PRO A 111 -7.48 7.05 -7.22
CA PRO A 111 -7.29 5.69 -6.72
C PRO A 111 -8.49 4.79 -7.04
N LEU A 112 -8.23 3.52 -7.39
CA LEU A 112 -9.31 2.53 -7.62
C LEU A 112 -10.20 2.32 -6.39
N PHE A 113 -9.70 2.63 -5.19
CA PHE A 113 -10.48 2.58 -3.96
C PHE A 113 -11.56 3.65 -3.86
N TRP A 114 -11.50 4.74 -4.63
CA TRP A 114 -12.46 5.84 -4.55
C TRP A 114 -13.44 5.78 -5.71
N ARG A 115 -14.20 4.68 -5.79
CA ARG A 115 -15.36 4.62 -6.69
C ARG A 115 -16.44 5.56 -6.17
N VAL A 116 -17.15 6.22 -7.07
CA VAL A 116 -18.33 7.01 -6.72
C VAL A 116 -19.57 6.16 -6.96
N ASP A 117 -20.35 6.00 -5.90
CA ASP A 117 -21.64 5.32 -5.93
C ASP A 117 -22.71 6.42 -5.83
N LEU A 118 -23.28 6.80 -6.97
CA LEU A 118 -24.24 7.91 -7.08
C LEU A 118 -25.67 7.36 -7.20
N GLU A 119 -26.46 7.59 -6.16
CA GLU A 119 -27.89 7.37 -6.19
C GLU A 119 -28.61 8.62 -6.71
N ILE A 120 -29.42 8.48 -7.75
CA ILE A 120 -30.25 9.54 -8.31
C ILE A 120 -31.70 9.20 -8.02
N ALA A 121 -32.41 10.07 -7.31
CA ALA A 121 -33.79 9.82 -6.87
C ALA A 121 -34.74 10.97 -7.24
N ALA A 122 -35.99 10.65 -7.58
CA ALA A 122 -37.02 11.62 -7.90
C ALA A 122 -37.80 12.09 -6.64
N SER A 123 -38.03 13.39 -6.50
CA SER A 123 -38.90 13.97 -5.46
C SER A 123 -39.86 15.03 -6.04
N PRO A 124 -41.20 14.87 -5.85
CA PRO A 124 -41.86 13.65 -5.41
C PRO A 124 -41.60 12.49 -6.38
N ALA A 125 -41.78 11.25 -5.93
CA ALA A 125 -41.53 10.05 -6.74
C ALA A 125 -42.28 10.12 -8.08
N ALA A 126 -41.57 9.86 -9.18
CA ALA A 126 -42.16 9.87 -10.52
C ALA A 126 -43.11 8.66 -10.70
N ARG A 127 -44.34 8.90 -11.17
CA ARG A 127 -45.32 7.84 -11.44
C ARG A 127 -45.12 7.23 -12.84
N GLY A 128 -45.25 5.90 -12.98
CA GLY A 128 -45.28 5.17 -14.26
C GLY A 128 -44.06 4.29 -14.55
N GLU A 129 -44.11 3.51 -15.65
CA GLU A 129 -43.00 2.65 -16.11
C GLU A 129 -41.87 3.48 -16.75
N GLY A 130 -40.60 3.14 -16.48
CA GLY A 130 -39.44 3.91 -16.90
C GLY A 130 -39.14 3.82 -18.40
N HIS A 131 -38.79 4.97 -19.00
CA HIS A 131 -38.22 4.98 -20.35
C HIS A 131 -36.84 4.32 -20.34
N PHE A 132 -36.59 3.46 -21.34
CA PHE A 132 -35.35 2.69 -21.56
C PHE A 132 -34.11 3.55 -21.83
N ALA A 133 -34.26 4.86 -22.00
CA ALA A 133 -33.20 5.75 -22.46
C ALA A 133 -32.38 6.31 -21.28
N ALA A 134 -31.62 5.46 -20.60
CA ALA A 134 -30.52 5.91 -19.74
C ALA A 134 -29.23 5.23 -20.21
N HIS A 135 -28.44 5.98 -20.99
CA HIS A 135 -27.16 5.57 -21.53
C HIS A 135 -26.10 5.45 -20.42
N GLY A 136 -25.93 4.25 -19.88
CA GLY A 136 -24.69 3.78 -19.26
C GLY A 136 -24.01 2.77 -20.16
N ASP A 137 -22.72 2.51 -19.96
CA ASP A 137 -22.05 1.39 -20.64
C ASP A 137 -22.79 0.08 -20.29
N ASP A 138 -22.90 -0.86 -21.24
CA ASP A 138 -23.54 -2.15 -21.00
C ASP A 138 -22.94 -2.81 -19.75
N TRP A 139 -23.79 -3.36 -18.88
CA TRP A 139 -23.34 -3.98 -17.64
C TRP A 139 -22.46 -5.20 -17.94
N SER A 140 -21.15 -5.04 -17.76
CA SER A 140 -20.19 -6.13 -17.91
C SER A 140 -20.08 -6.96 -16.61
N PRO A 141 -20.33 -8.29 -16.65
CA PRO A 141 -20.05 -9.17 -15.52
C PRO A 141 -18.56 -9.21 -15.18
N TYR A 142 -17.67 -8.98 -16.15
CA TYR A 142 -16.22 -8.97 -15.98
C TYR A 142 -15.73 -7.66 -15.33
N ALA A 143 -16.30 -6.51 -15.69
CA ALA A 143 -16.06 -5.26 -14.97
C ALA A 143 -16.56 -5.33 -13.52
N SER A 144 -17.68 -6.02 -13.28
CA SER A 144 -18.19 -6.30 -11.94
C SER A 144 -17.24 -7.23 -11.15
N ALA A 145 -16.64 -8.20 -11.81
CA ALA A 145 -15.62 -9.07 -11.23
C ALA A 145 -14.36 -8.28 -10.81
N LEU A 146 -13.88 -7.35 -11.64
CA LEU A 146 -12.78 -6.44 -11.29
C LEU A 146 -13.12 -5.54 -10.09
N ALA A 147 -14.36 -5.04 -10.02
CA ALA A 147 -14.82 -4.28 -8.85
C ALA A 147 -14.82 -5.14 -7.56
N ASN A 148 -15.15 -6.43 -7.65
CA ASN A 148 -15.03 -7.35 -6.52
C ASN A 148 -13.56 -7.57 -6.11
N ALA A 149 -12.61 -7.61 -7.05
CA ALA A 149 -11.18 -7.73 -6.75
C ALA A 149 -10.66 -6.52 -5.94
N VAL A 150 -11.05 -5.30 -6.34
CA VAL A 150 -10.75 -4.07 -5.59
C VAL A 150 -11.37 -4.13 -4.19
N ALA A 151 -12.65 -4.50 -4.09
CA ALA A 151 -13.33 -4.62 -2.81
C ALA A 151 -12.72 -5.69 -1.89
N ALA A 152 -12.29 -6.83 -2.45
CA ALA A 152 -11.60 -7.88 -1.71
C ALA A 152 -10.27 -7.38 -1.15
N THR A 153 -9.51 -6.63 -1.96
CA THR A 153 -8.28 -5.96 -1.51
C THR A 153 -8.56 -5.07 -0.29
N LYS A 154 -9.59 -4.21 -0.36
CA LYS A 154 -10.01 -3.37 0.79
C LYS A 154 -10.35 -4.20 2.03
N ALA A 155 -11.10 -5.28 1.85
CA ALA A 155 -11.50 -6.15 2.95
C ALA A 155 -10.29 -6.81 3.64
N VAL A 156 -9.31 -7.29 2.87
CA VAL A 156 -8.06 -7.84 3.43
C VAL A 156 -7.28 -6.75 4.18
N LEU A 157 -7.13 -5.56 3.60
CA LEU A 157 -6.43 -4.44 4.25
C LEU A 157 -7.10 -4.00 5.56
N ARG A 158 -8.41 -4.20 5.69
CA ARG A 158 -9.18 -3.95 6.93
C ARG A 158 -9.20 -5.13 7.90
N GLY A 159 -8.51 -6.23 7.57
CA GLY A 159 -8.50 -7.44 8.37
C GLY A 159 -9.82 -8.20 8.39
N GLN A 160 -10.54 -8.21 7.28
CA GLN A 160 -11.82 -8.89 7.10
C GLN A 160 -11.69 -10.02 6.05
N PRO A 161 -10.88 -11.07 6.30
CA PRO A 161 -10.61 -12.12 5.31
C PRO A 161 -11.87 -12.89 4.88
N GLN A 162 -12.84 -13.10 5.77
CA GLN A 162 -14.09 -13.77 5.41
C GLN A 162 -14.93 -12.95 4.41
N ASN A 163 -14.94 -11.62 4.56
CA ASN A 163 -15.60 -10.72 3.62
C ASN A 163 -14.88 -10.72 2.26
N ALA A 164 -13.53 -10.69 2.30
CA ALA A 164 -12.70 -10.78 1.09
C ALA A 164 -12.96 -12.09 0.32
N GLN A 165 -13.06 -13.22 1.03
CA GLN A 165 -13.37 -14.52 0.43
C GLN A 165 -14.70 -14.49 -0.31
N GLY A 166 -15.79 -14.02 0.33
CA GLY A 166 -17.10 -13.93 -0.32
C GLY A 166 -17.12 -12.99 -1.54
N LEU A 167 -16.30 -11.92 -1.54
CA LEU A 167 -16.12 -11.03 -2.68
C LEU A 167 -15.42 -11.73 -3.84
N LEU A 168 -14.32 -12.45 -3.57
CA LEU A 168 -13.58 -13.21 -4.57
C LEU A 168 -14.41 -14.36 -5.15
N GLU A 169 -15.13 -15.11 -4.33
CA GLU A 169 -16.04 -16.18 -4.79
C GLU A 169 -17.08 -15.63 -5.79
N ARG A 170 -17.70 -14.48 -5.49
CA ARG A 170 -18.63 -13.84 -6.42
C ARG A 170 -17.93 -13.36 -7.69
N GLY A 171 -16.74 -12.78 -7.57
CA GLY A 171 -15.95 -12.30 -8.70
C GLY A 171 -15.55 -13.44 -9.65
N LEU A 172 -14.90 -14.48 -9.13
CA LEU A 172 -14.44 -15.64 -9.89
C LEU A 172 -15.60 -16.36 -10.59
N ARG A 173 -16.73 -16.53 -9.89
CA ARG A 173 -17.94 -17.10 -10.50
C ARG A 173 -18.46 -16.25 -11.67
N ARG A 174 -18.48 -14.91 -11.53
CA ARG A 174 -18.89 -14.01 -12.62
C ARG A 174 -17.93 -14.03 -13.80
N ALA A 175 -16.64 -14.18 -13.54
CA ALA A 175 -15.62 -14.30 -14.58
C ALA A 175 -15.58 -15.68 -15.26
N GLY A 176 -16.35 -16.65 -14.75
CA GLY A 176 -16.36 -18.03 -15.26
C GLY A 176 -15.06 -18.78 -14.96
N ALA A 177 -14.41 -18.48 -13.85
CA ALA A 177 -13.27 -19.24 -13.36
C ALA A 177 -13.72 -20.60 -12.80
N PRO A 178 -12.98 -21.70 -13.04
CA PRO A 178 -13.40 -23.05 -12.65
C PRO A 178 -13.36 -23.28 -11.14
N ASP A 179 -12.39 -22.66 -10.45
CA ASP A 179 -12.12 -22.89 -9.03
C ASP A 179 -12.47 -21.67 -8.16
N GLY A 180 -12.80 -21.94 -6.90
CA GLY A 180 -12.98 -20.91 -5.88
C GLY A 180 -11.67 -20.24 -5.44
N PRO A 181 -11.75 -19.23 -4.54
CA PRO A 181 -10.56 -18.61 -3.98
C PRO A 181 -9.75 -19.63 -3.17
N SER A 182 -8.43 -19.53 -3.26
CA SER A 182 -7.48 -20.38 -2.56
C SER A 182 -7.11 -19.86 -1.16
N GLY A 183 -7.45 -18.60 -0.86
CA GLY A 183 -7.01 -17.92 0.38
C GLY A 183 -5.63 -17.26 0.24
N ARG A 184 -4.97 -17.46 -0.91
CA ARG A 184 -3.80 -16.67 -1.32
C ARG A 184 -4.30 -15.41 -1.98
N TRP A 185 -4.56 -14.39 -1.16
CA TRP A 185 -5.33 -13.21 -1.54
C TRP A 185 -4.77 -12.50 -2.78
N PHE A 186 -3.44 -12.32 -2.83
CA PHE A 186 -2.78 -11.71 -3.98
C PHE A 186 -3.00 -12.54 -5.26
N ASP A 187 -2.69 -13.84 -5.22
CA ASP A 187 -2.87 -14.76 -6.35
C ASP A 187 -4.33 -14.81 -6.83
N ASP A 188 -5.29 -14.87 -5.90
CA ASP A 188 -6.72 -14.90 -6.22
C ASP A 188 -7.19 -13.60 -6.88
N ILE A 189 -6.69 -12.45 -6.43
CA ILE A 189 -6.97 -11.13 -7.03
C ILE A 189 -6.36 -11.05 -8.44
N CYS A 190 -5.10 -11.47 -8.62
CA CYS A 190 -4.43 -11.47 -9.91
C CYS A 190 -5.14 -12.37 -10.91
N ARG A 191 -5.42 -13.61 -10.51
CA ARG A 191 -6.18 -14.59 -11.31
C ARG A 191 -7.54 -14.04 -11.73
N LEU A 192 -8.26 -13.38 -10.84
CA LEU A 192 -9.54 -12.78 -11.15
C LEU A 192 -9.40 -11.64 -12.19
N ALA A 193 -8.39 -10.79 -12.03
CA ALA A 193 -8.14 -9.69 -12.96
C ALA A 193 -7.74 -10.17 -14.36
N GLU A 194 -6.83 -11.13 -14.43
CA GLU A 194 -6.38 -11.76 -15.67
C GLU A 194 -7.53 -12.49 -16.38
N THR A 195 -8.33 -13.27 -15.63
CA THR A 195 -9.49 -13.97 -16.19
C THR A 195 -10.49 -12.98 -16.79
N ALA A 196 -10.77 -11.86 -16.09
CA ALA A 196 -11.65 -10.82 -16.61
C ALA A 196 -11.09 -10.18 -17.89
N ALA A 197 -9.80 -9.86 -17.94
CA ALA A 197 -9.15 -9.27 -19.12
C ALA A 197 -9.12 -10.23 -20.32
N VAL A 198 -8.91 -11.53 -20.09
CA VAL A 198 -8.97 -12.54 -21.17
C VAL A 198 -10.38 -12.66 -21.76
N ARG A 199 -11.41 -12.59 -20.91
CA ARG A 199 -12.81 -12.71 -21.34
C ARG A 199 -13.33 -11.45 -22.01
N GLU A 200 -12.85 -10.28 -21.59
CA GLU A 200 -13.20 -8.99 -22.17
C GLU A 200 -11.92 -8.14 -22.34
N PRO A 201 -11.22 -8.25 -23.49
CA PRO A 201 -9.95 -7.57 -23.72
C PRO A 201 -10.00 -6.05 -23.58
N GLY A 202 -11.16 -5.43 -23.81
CA GLY A 202 -11.38 -4.00 -23.59
C GLY A 202 -11.16 -3.56 -22.13
N LEU A 203 -11.25 -4.48 -21.17
CA LEU A 203 -10.98 -4.23 -19.75
C LEU A 203 -9.51 -4.35 -19.35
N GLY A 204 -8.60 -4.69 -20.28
CA GLY A 204 -7.16 -4.84 -20.01
C GLY A 204 -6.56 -3.69 -19.19
N PRO A 205 -6.77 -2.42 -19.56
CA PRO A 205 -6.25 -1.28 -18.79
C PRO A 205 -6.78 -1.21 -17.35
N LEU A 206 -8.02 -1.63 -17.09
CA LEU A 206 -8.59 -1.67 -15.74
C LEU A 206 -8.01 -2.85 -14.96
N ALA A 207 -7.89 -4.03 -15.58
CA ALA A 207 -7.26 -5.19 -14.97
C ALA A 207 -5.81 -4.89 -14.56
N ASP A 208 -5.03 -4.21 -15.41
CA ASP A 208 -3.66 -3.79 -15.10
C ASP A 208 -3.59 -2.86 -13.88
N ARG A 209 -4.56 -1.95 -13.73
CA ARG A 209 -4.66 -1.10 -12.53
C ARG A 209 -4.98 -1.92 -11.29
N VAL A 210 -5.84 -2.94 -11.39
CA VAL A 210 -6.14 -3.85 -10.28
C VAL A 210 -4.91 -4.68 -9.90
N LEU A 211 -4.14 -5.15 -10.88
CA LEU A 211 -2.88 -5.87 -10.64
C LEU A 211 -1.85 -4.97 -9.94
N ARG A 212 -1.67 -3.73 -10.40
CA ARG A 212 -0.79 -2.76 -9.73
C ARG A 212 -1.24 -2.45 -8.31
N LEU A 213 -2.54 -2.26 -8.09
CA LEU A 213 -3.12 -2.06 -6.76
C LEU A 213 -2.84 -3.25 -5.83
N ALA A 214 -2.99 -4.48 -6.34
CA ALA A 214 -2.67 -5.67 -5.56
C ALA A 214 -1.17 -5.73 -5.25
N GLY A 215 -0.32 -5.41 -6.23
CA GLY A 215 1.14 -5.38 -6.09
C GLY A 215 1.62 -4.34 -5.08
N SER A 216 1.05 -3.13 -5.09
CA SER A 216 1.37 -2.08 -4.12
C SER A 216 1.00 -2.46 -2.67
N HIS A 217 0.13 -3.46 -2.51
CA HIS A 217 -0.31 -4.01 -1.24
C HIS A 217 0.12 -5.46 -1.02
N LEU A 218 1.07 -5.98 -1.80
CA LEU A 218 1.49 -7.38 -1.79
C LEU A 218 1.80 -7.86 -0.37
N VAL A 219 2.63 -7.12 0.36
CA VAL A 219 3.06 -7.47 1.72
C VAL A 219 1.87 -7.60 2.69
N GLN A 220 0.90 -6.68 2.61
CA GLN A 220 -0.30 -6.75 3.45
C GLN A 220 -1.21 -7.89 3.03
N LEU A 221 -1.33 -8.18 1.74
CA LEU A 221 -2.12 -9.30 1.24
C LEU A 221 -1.51 -10.64 1.68
N LEU A 222 -0.19 -10.81 1.53
CA LEU A 222 0.56 -11.99 1.97
C LEU A 222 0.44 -12.20 3.48
N TRP A 223 0.52 -11.13 4.27
CA TRP A 223 0.36 -11.19 5.72
C TRP A 223 -0.94 -11.89 6.12
N TRP A 224 -2.05 -11.60 5.43
CA TRP A 224 -3.36 -12.17 5.74
C TRP A 224 -3.59 -13.58 5.20
N THR A 225 -2.64 -14.14 4.43
CA THR A 225 -2.68 -15.57 4.07
C THR A 225 -2.29 -16.45 5.25
N PHE A 226 -1.47 -15.95 6.18
CA PHE A 226 -1.08 -16.69 7.38
C PHE A 226 -2.23 -16.90 8.38
N PRO A 227 -2.37 -18.10 8.96
CA PRO A 227 -3.30 -18.34 10.06
C PRO A 227 -3.10 -17.35 11.21
N ALA A 228 -4.18 -17.03 11.93
CA ALA A 228 -4.14 -16.03 13.01
C ALA A 228 -3.05 -16.32 14.06
N GLY A 229 -2.94 -17.58 14.53
CA GLY A 229 -1.91 -17.95 15.51
C GLY A 229 -0.47 -17.81 14.99
N VAL A 230 -0.24 -18.02 13.68
CA VAL A 230 1.07 -17.79 13.07
C VAL A 230 1.38 -16.29 13.03
N ARG A 231 0.39 -15.46 12.68
CA ARG A 231 0.54 -14.00 12.65
C ARG A 231 0.86 -13.43 14.04
N GLU A 232 0.11 -13.85 15.05
CA GLU A 232 0.39 -13.48 16.45
C GLU A 232 1.81 -13.85 16.86
N ARG A 233 2.23 -15.09 16.56
CA ARG A 233 3.57 -15.57 16.86
C ARG A 233 4.67 -14.79 16.15
N VAL A 234 4.46 -14.44 14.88
CA VAL A 234 5.41 -13.64 14.10
C VAL A 234 5.55 -12.24 14.70
N ASP A 235 4.45 -11.58 15.05
CA ASP A 235 4.49 -10.26 15.67
C ASP A 235 5.25 -10.27 17.01
N GLU A 236 5.04 -11.29 17.85
CA GLU A 236 5.82 -11.48 19.09
C GLU A 236 7.32 -11.61 18.82
N LEU A 237 7.69 -12.42 17.84
CA LEU A 237 9.09 -12.67 17.49
C LEU A 237 9.75 -11.42 16.91
N VAL A 238 9.03 -10.66 16.09
CA VAL A 238 9.50 -9.36 15.56
C VAL A 238 9.75 -8.37 16.68
N LEU A 239 8.81 -8.23 17.62
CA LEU A 239 8.97 -7.35 18.78
C LEU A 239 10.14 -7.76 19.69
N ALA A 240 10.45 -9.06 19.74
CA ALA A 240 11.59 -9.61 20.47
C ALA A 240 12.92 -9.57 19.68
N GLY A 241 12.94 -9.03 18.46
CA GLY A 241 14.12 -9.02 17.59
C GLY A 241 14.58 -10.42 17.15
N ARG A 242 13.66 -11.38 17.04
CA ARG A 242 13.92 -12.80 16.72
C ARG A 242 13.50 -13.13 15.28
N ASP A 243 14.07 -12.40 14.33
CA ASP A 243 13.68 -12.45 12.91
C ASP A 243 13.83 -13.83 12.26
N ILE A 244 14.90 -14.56 12.55
CA ILE A 244 15.11 -15.93 12.00
C ILE A 244 14.01 -16.88 12.48
N GLN A 245 13.59 -16.76 13.75
CA GLN A 245 12.51 -17.56 14.29
C GLN A 245 11.15 -17.15 13.69
N ALA A 246 10.95 -15.87 13.41
CA ALA A 246 9.75 -15.39 12.73
C ALA A 246 9.64 -15.97 11.31
N VAL A 247 10.75 -15.97 10.56
CA VAL A 247 10.83 -16.63 9.25
C VAL A 247 10.54 -18.12 9.36
N HIS A 248 11.12 -18.81 10.33
CA HIS A 248 10.85 -20.23 10.55
C HIS A 248 9.36 -20.49 10.84
N ALA A 249 8.73 -19.69 11.71
CA ALA A 249 7.30 -19.81 12.01
C ALA A 249 6.40 -19.62 10.78
N MET A 250 6.73 -18.67 9.89
CA MET A 250 6.02 -18.49 8.62
C MET A 250 6.20 -19.70 7.70
N ARG A 251 7.42 -20.22 7.58
CA ARG A 251 7.72 -21.35 6.69
C ARG A 251 7.15 -22.70 7.17
N GLU A 252 6.85 -22.84 8.45
CA GLU A 252 6.21 -24.02 9.06
C GLU A 252 4.71 -23.81 9.33
N SER A 253 4.10 -22.81 8.69
CA SER A 253 2.69 -22.43 8.91
C SER A 253 1.66 -23.40 8.34
N GLY A 254 2.08 -24.41 7.57
CA GLY A 254 1.20 -25.35 6.86
C GLY A 254 0.51 -24.77 5.62
N ILE A 255 0.88 -23.55 5.19
CA ILE A 255 0.44 -23.00 3.90
C ILE A 255 1.14 -23.76 2.77
N GLU A 256 0.36 -24.14 1.75
CA GLU A 256 0.87 -24.73 0.51
C GLU A 256 0.64 -23.81 -0.71
N PRO A 257 1.66 -23.59 -1.57
CA PRO A 257 3.04 -24.08 -1.41
C PRO A 257 3.73 -23.44 -0.19
N ARG A 258 4.65 -24.19 0.41
CA ARG A 258 5.46 -23.70 1.53
C ARG A 258 6.04 -22.31 1.21
N PRO A 259 5.84 -21.29 2.07
CA PRO A 259 6.38 -19.95 1.85
C PRO A 259 7.89 -19.97 1.62
N ASP A 260 8.32 -19.29 0.56
CA ASP A 260 9.73 -19.12 0.26
C ASP A 260 10.36 -18.04 1.17
N LEU A 261 11.69 -17.99 1.14
CA LEU A 261 12.44 -17.08 2.00
C LEU A 261 12.18 -15.60 1.64
N HIS A 262 12.03 -15.28 0.35
CA HIS A 262 11.86 -13.90 -0.10
C HIS A 262 10.51 -13.34 0.35
N MET A 263 9.44 -14.12 0.15
CA MET A 263 8.11 -13.84 0.69
C MET A 263 8.15 -13.61 2.21
N CYS A 264 8.83 -14.48 2.95
CA CYS A 264 8.97 -14.33 4.40
C CYS A 264 9.70 -13.04 4.77
N MET A 265 10.75 -12.66 4.04
CA MET A 265 11.51 -11.42 4.26
C MET A 265 10.69 -10.16 3.94
N ASP A 266 9.86 -10.20 2.90
CA ASP A 266 8.95 -9.11 2.54
C ASP A 266 7.89 -8.88 3.64
N VAL A 267 7.27 -9.96 4.10
CA VAL A 267 6.32 -9.93 5.22
C VAL A 267 7.00 -9.39 6.47
N LEU A 268 8.19 -9.90 6.80
CA LEU A 268 8.96 -9.45 7.95
C LEU A 268 9.24 -7.94 7.90
N THR A 269 9.70 -7.44 6.75
CA THR A 269 9.95 -6.00 6.53
C THR A 269 8.67 -5.18 6.73
N GLY A 270 7.53 -5.66 6.22
CA GLY A 270 6.23 -5.05 6.46
C GLY A 270 5.84 -5.02 7.93
N ARG A 271 6.10 -6.10 8.68
CA ARG A 271 5.81 -6.18 10.11
C ARG A 271 6.67 -5.23 10.93
N HIS A 272 7.97 -5.13 10.64
CA HIS A 272 8.85 -4.13 11.27
C HIS A 272 8.31 -2.71 11.10
N ARG A 273 7.85 -2.34 9.89
CA ARG A 273 7.22 -1.03 9.66
C ARG A 273 5.92 -0.86 10.45
N ALA A 274 5.05 -1.86 10.46
CA ALA A 274 3.76 -1.80 11.14
C ALA A 274 3.91 -1.74 12.68
N LEU A 275 4.94 -2.40 13.23
CA LEU A 275 5.19 -2.50 14.66
C LEU A 275 6.23 -1.50 15.16
N ALA A 276 6.79 -0.65 14.29
CA ALA A 276 7.88 0.28 14.63
C ALA A 276 7.60 1.12 15.89
N HIS A 277 6.35 1.58 16.07
CA HIS A 277 5.93 2.37 17.23
C HIS A 277 5.92 1.59 18.57
N ARG A 278 5.97 0.26 18.51
CA ARG A 278 6.03 -0.65 19.68
C ARG A 278 7.42 -1.22 19.91
N MET A 279 8.31 -1.07 18.94
CA MET A 279 9.69 -1.52 19.07
C MET A 279 10.48 -0.52 19.91
N PRO A 280 11.51 -0.97 20.65
CA PRO A 280 12.46 -0.06 21.26
C PRO A 280 13.03 0.88 20.18
N PRO A 281 13.25 2.17 20.50
CA PRO A 281 13.95 3.05 19.57
C PRO A 281 15.31 2.46 19.25
N PRO A 282 15.82 2.64 18.01
CA PRO A 282 17.16 2.19 17.68
C PRO A 282 18.18 2.82 18.64
N PRO A 283 19.29 2.11 18.95
CA PRO A 283 20.35 2.66 19.76
C PRO A 283 20.78 4.03 19.24
N ARG A 284 21.01 4.99 20.15
CA ARG A 284 21.51 6.30 19.75
C ARG A 284 22.92 6.15 19.17
N ARG A 285 23.14 6.81 18.03
CA ARG A 285 24.42 6.78 17.28
C ARG A 285 25.19 8.10 17.41
N ASP A 286 24.85 8.92 18.41
CA ASP A 286 25.59 10.15 18.69
C ASP A 286 26.95 9.86 19.31
N VAL A 287 27.91 10.74 19.01
CA VAL A 287 29.32 10.56 19.37
C VAL A 287 29.52 10.43 20.88
N ASP A 288 28.74 11.15 21.69
CA ASP A 288 28.85 11.09 23.15
C ASP A 288 28.43 9.70 23.69
N THR A 289 27.33 9.15 23.18
CA THR A 289 26.87 7.80 23.52
C THR A 289 27.89 6.74 23.11
N LEU A 290 28.45 6.86 21.90
CA LEU A 290 29.45 5.91 21.40
C LEU A 290 30.78 6.02 22.15
N ALA A 291 31.20 7.23 22.54
CA ALA A 291 32.39 7.45 23.35
C ALA A 291 32.23 6.88 24.77
N ALA A 292 31.03 7.02 25.36
CA ALA A 292 30.71 6.40 26.64
C ALA A 292 30.73 4.87 26.55
N ALA A 293 30.18 4.29 25.47
CA ALA A 293 30.24 2.85 25.23
C ALA A 293 31.68 2.36 25.04
N ALA A 294 32.50 3.08 24.29
CA ALA A 294 33.92 2.79 24.10
C ALA A 294 34.70 2.88 25.43
N GLY A 295 34.42 3.87 26.27
CA GLY A 295 35.04 4.02 27.60
C GLY A 295 34.60 2.97 28.63
N ALA A 296 33.51 2.24 28.37
CA ALA A 296 33.06 1.12 29.20
C ALA A 296 33.68 -0.23 28.77
N LEU A 297 34.47 -0.26 27.70
CA LEU A 297 35.15 -1.46 27.23
C LEU A 297 36.25 -1.89 28.24
N PRO A 298 36.58 -3.18 28.29
CA PRO A 298 37.58 -3.70 29.23
C PRO A 298 39.00 -3.19 28.96
N ARG A 299 39.25 -2.60 27.78
CA ARG A 299 40.53 -2.06 27.33
C ARG A 299 40.27 -0.80 26.52
N ASP A 300 41.23 0.13 26.57
CA ASP A 300 41.15 1.34 25.76
C ASP A 300 41.27 0.99 24.27
N PRO A 301 40.39 1.54 23.42
CA PRO A 301 40.54 1.43 21.98
C PRO A 301 41.84 2.08 21.51
N VAL A 302 42.48 1.47 20.51
CA VAL A 302 43.64 2.04 19.82
C VAL A 302 43.31 2.58 18.44
N ALA A 303 42.10 2.31 17.94
CA ALA A 303 41.54 2.88 16.72
C ALA A 303 40.02 2.75 16.70
N VAL A 304 39.38 3.56 15.87
CA VAL A 304 38.01 3.34 15.43
C VAL A 304 38.03 2.92 13.97
N GLU A 305 37.33 1.85 13.66
CA GLU A 305 37.26 1.27 12.32
C GLU A 305 35.82 1.21 11.84
N ALA A 306 35.57 1.64 10.61
CA ALA A 306 34.33 1.36 9.89
C ALA A 306 34.58 0.18 8.94
N VAL A 307 33.74 -0.85 9.04
CA VAL A 307 33.82 -2.03 8.19
C VAL A 307 32.48 -2.32 7.53
N TRP A 308 32.52 -2.82 6.32
CA TRP A 308 31.33 -3.35 5.67
C TRP A 308 30.91 -4.65 6.34
N ASP A 309 29.60 -4.81 6.47
CA ASP A 309 28.94 -6.05 6.82
C ASP A 309 27.62 -6.13 6.03
N GLY A 310 27.00 -7.31 5.97
CA GLY A 310 25.79 -7.53 5.20
C GLY A 310 24.85 -8.48 5.90
N ASP A 311 23.56 -8.16 5.88
CA ASP A 311 22.53 -9.10 6.31
C ASP A 311 21.46 -9.26 5.22
N THR A 312 20.38 -9.97 5.55
CA THR A 312 19.26 -10.24 4.64
C THR A 312 18.48 -8.99 4.21
N ARG A 313 18.80 -7.81 4.74
CA ARG A 313 18.23 -6.50 4.40
C ARG A 313 19.22 -5.59 3.66
N GLY A 314 20.38 -6.13 3.27
CA GLY A 314 21.39 -5.42 2.49
C GLY A 314 22.58 -4.96 3.32
N TRP A 315 23.38 -4.08 2.72
CA TRP A 315 24.66 -3.65 3.29
C TRP A 315 24.52 -2.74 4.50
N ILE A 316 25.40 -2.96 5.46
CA ILE A 316 25.58 -2.12 6.64
C ILE A 316 27.05 -1.74 6.77
N VAL A 317 27.31 -0.63 7.43
CA VAL A 317 28.66 -0.27 7.91
C VAL A 317 28.66 -0.36 9.42
N VAL A 318 29.55 -1.15 9.99
CA VAL A 318 29.71 -1.32 11.43
C VAL A 318 30.89 -0.48 11.90
N LEU A 319 30.62 0.49 12.76
CA LEU A 319 31.65 1.19 13.53
C LEU A 319 32.11 0.30 14.68
N THR A 320 33.41 0.08 14.73
CA THR A 320 34.09 -0.88 15.59
C THR A 320 35.19 -0.18 16.37
N ALA A 321 35.23 -0.36 17.69
CA ALA A 321 36.40 -0.04 18.50
C ALA A 321 37.43 -1.16 18.39
N VAL A 322 38.67 -0.80 18.06
CA VAL A 322 39.78 -1.75 17.94
C VAL A 322 40.55 -1.81 19.25
N LEU A 323 40.62 -2.97 19.89
CA LEU A 323 41.37 -3.19 21.13
C LEU A 323 42.72 -3.83 20.83
N ALA A 324 43.78 -3.30 21.44
CA ALA A 324 45.12 -3.88 21.29
C ALA A 324 45.31 -5.15 22.11
N ARG A 325 45.88 -6.16 21.44
CA ARG A 325 46.45 -7.43 21.95
C ARG A 325 45.70 -8.11 23.13
N PRO A 326 45.05 -9.27 22.90
CA PRO A 326 44.75 -9.84 21.58
C PRO A 326 43.93 -8.84 20.77
N TRP A 327 44.23 -8.74 19.47
CA TRP A 327 43.50 -7.86 18.56
C TRP A 327 42.04 -8.27 18.54
N GLU A 328 41.16 -7.31 18.78
CA GLU A 328 39.73 -7.54 18.86
C GLU A 328 39.00 -6.30 18.34
N GLY A 329 37.97 -6.52 17.52
CA GLY A 329 37.04 -5.48 17.11
C GLY A 329 35.73 -5.61 17.90
N VAL A 330 35.36 -4.57 18.65
CA VAL A 330 34.08 -4.51 19.35
C VAL A 330 33.14 -3.56 18.62
N ALA A 331 32.02 -4.08 18.12
CA ALA A 331 31.02 -3.28 17.43
C ALA A 331 30.39 -2.25 18.40
N LEU A 332 30.40 -0.98 18.00
CA LEU A 332 29.79 0.13 18.74
C LEU A 332 28.46 0.55 18.13
N ALA A 333 28.35 0.54 16.80
CA ALA A 333 27.14 0.90 16.07
C ALA A 333 27.13 0.31 14.67
N ASP A 334 25.95 -0.04 14.16
CA ASP A 334 25.70 -0.35 12.76
C ASP A 334 25.01 0.83 12.04
N PHE A 335 25.27 1.00 10.76
CA PHE A 335 24.62 1.99 9.89
C PHE A 335 24.09 1.29 8.66
N ARG A 336 22.76 1.32 8.47
CA ARG A 336 22.13 0.76 7.27
C ARG A 336 22.41 1.65 6.08
N ILE A 337 22.99 1.08 5.02
CA ILE A 337 23.34 1.86 3.83
C ILE A 337 22.18 1.85 2.85
N GLY A 338 21.61 3.03 2.61
CA GLY A 338 20.62 3.29 1.58
C GLY A 338 21.19 4.18 0.47
N ALA A 339 20.31 4.85 -0.29
CA ALA A 339 20.72 5.74 -1.38
C ALA A 339 21.65 6.90 -0.95
N ALA A 340 21.64 7.26 0.34
CA ALA A 340 22.51 8.29 0.91
C ALA A 340 23.98 7.83 1.07
N GLY A 341 24.30 6.55 0.82
CA GLY A 341 25.64 6.00 0.92
C GLY A 341 26.20 5.95 2.34
N THR A 342 27.53 5.89 2.46
CA THR A 342 28.25 5.66 3.74
C THR A 342 28.60 6.92 4.51
N GLY A 343 28.17 8.10 4.03
CA GLY A 343 28.62 9.39 4.53
C GLY A 343 28.33 9.64 6.01
N GLU A 344 27.20 9.15 6.53
CA GLU A 344 26.85 9.25 7.96
C GLU A 344 27.81 8.43 8.82
N ALA A 345 27.96 7.14 8.51
CA ALA A 345 28.87 6.24 9.22
C ALA A 345 30.31 6.78 9.26
N ALA A 346 30.79 7.27 8.11
CA ALA A 346 32.14 7.82 7.99
C ALA A 346 32.33 9.12 8.80
N ARG A 347 31.32 10.00 8.86
CA ARG A 347 31.38 11.22 9.68
C ARG A 347 31.37 10.87 11.17
N THR A 348 30.41 10.07 11.62
CA THR A 348 30.30 9.66 13.02
C THR A 348 31.57 8.92 13.48
N GLY A 349 32.13 8.04 12.65
CA GLY A 349 33.37 7.34 12.96
C GLY A 349 34.57 8.26 13.12
N ARG A 350 34.72 9.28 12.27
CA ARG A 350 35.78 10.29 12.40
C ARG A 350 35.64 11.12 13.67
N GLU A 351 34.44 11.64 13.93
CA GLU A 351 34.18 12.46 15.11
C GLU A 351 34.39 11.65 16.41
N LEU A 352 34.00 10.38 16.42
CA LEU A 352 34.27 9.47 17.54
C LEU A 352 35.77 9.23 17.74
N ALA A 353 36.51 8.97 16.68
CA ALA A 353 37.95 8.75 16.76
C ALA A 353 38.69 10.00 17.29
N GLU A 354 38.31 11.19 16.81
CA GLU A 354 38.79 12.47 17.33
C GLU A 354 38.47 12.64 18.81
N ARG A 355 37.24 12.31 19.23
CA ARG A 355 36.79 12.40 20.63
C ARG A 355 37.55 11.46 21.57
N LEU A 356 38.00 10.32 21.07
CA LEU A 356 38.78 9.32 21.79
C LEU A 356 40.31 9.53 21.67
N GLY A 357 40.77 10.40 20.77
CA GLY A 357 42.19 10.64 20.52
C GLY A 357 42.90 9.49 19.78
N VAL A 358 42.16 8.73 18.97
CA VAL A 358 42.66 7.55 18.24
C VAL A 358 42.47 7.72 16.73
N PRO A 359 43.21 6.99 15.87
CA PRO A 359 43.00 7.05 14.42
C PRO A 359 41.66 6.44 13.99
N PHE A 360 41.07 7.01 12.93
CA PHE A 360 39.94 6.44 12.21
C PHE A 360 40.39 5.75 10.92
N ARG A 361 39.80 4.59 10.59
CA ARG A 361 39.99 3.91 9.28
C ARG A 361 38.65 3.43 8.72
N PHE A 362 38.44 3.64 7.42
CA PHE A 362 37.39 2.98 6.65
C PHE A 362 37.99 2.54 5.32
N ALA A 363 38.21 1.23 5.16
CA ALA A 363 38.72 0.69 3.91
C ALA A 363 37.57 0.58 2.89
N GLY A 364 37.70 1.30 1.76
CA GLY A 364 36.74 1.25 0.65
C GLY A 364 35.36 1.82 0.98
N PRO A 365 35.20 3.12 1.29
CA PRO A 365 33.89 3.69 1.64
C PRO A 365 32.88 3.77 0.50
N ASP A 366 33.34 3.63 -0.75
CA ASP A 366 32.54 3.84 -1.96
C ASP A 366 31.80 2.57 -2.40
N GLU A 367 32.34 1.38 -2.09
CA GLU A 367 31.78 0.09 -2.49
C GLU A 367 31.89 -0.94 -1.37
N PRO A 368 30.88 -1.81 -1.18
CA PRO A 368 30.93 -2.87 -0.17
C PRO A 368 32.06 -3.88 -0.40
N ASP A 369 32.89 -4.08 0.63
CA ASP A 369 33.99 -5.05 0.63
C ASP A 369 34.13 -5.70 2.01
N MET A 370 33.76 -6.99 2.08
CA MET A 370 33.85 -7.81 3.30
C MET A 370 35.28 -8.28 3.59
N ASP A 371 36.13 -8.30 2.57
CA ASP A 371 37.50 -8.82 2.63
C ASP A 371 38.53 -7.69 2.79
N ALA A 372 38.06 -6.45 2.98
CA ALA A 372 38.90 -5.29 3.17
C ALA A 372 39.85 -5.49 4.38
N PRO A 373 41.16 -5.17 4.24
CA PRO A 373 42.10 -5.42 5.32
C PRO A 373 41.72 -4.64 6.59
N ARG A 374 41.75 -5.34 7.73
CA ARG A 374 41.50 -4.78 9.06
C ARG A 374 42.60 -3.81 9.48
N TRP A 375 42.30 -2.98 10.47
CA TRP A 375 43.24 -1.98 10.99
C TRP A 375 44.57 -2.59 11.47
N TRP A 376 44.49 -3.77 12.08
CA TRP A 376 45.63 -4.50 12.64
C TRP A 376 46.33 -5.44 11.64
N ASP A 377 45.80 -5.61 10.43
CA ASP A 377 46.46 -6.43 9.42
C ASP A 377 47.81 -5.80 9.05
N GLY A 378 48.89 -6.54 9.30
CA GLY A 378 50.27 -6.06 9.14
C GLY A 378 50.85 -5.32 10.35
N ARG A 379 50.21 -5.41 11.53
CA ARG A 379 50.72 -4.86 12.81
C ARG A 379 50.98 -5.99 13.81
N ASP A 380 52.24 -6.20 14.17
CA ASP A 380 52.68 -7.14 15.21
C ASP A 380 52.23 -6.72 16.61
#